data_AF-A0A1X7SEE3-F1
#
_entry.id   AF-A0A1X7SEE3-F1
#
_cell.length_a   1.000
_cell.length_b   1.000
_cell.length_c   1.000
_cell.angle_alpha   90.00
_cell.angle_beta   90.00
_cell.angle_gamma   90.00
#
_symmetry.space_group_name_H-M   'P 1'
#
loop_
_entity.id
_entity.type
_entity.pdbx_description
1 polymer ?
#
loop_
_entity_poly.entity_id
_entity_poly.type
_entity_poly.pdbx_seq_one_letter_code
_entity_poly.pdbx_strand_id
1 'polypeptide(L)' 'MNPVPYRADYFGHKLHLDQNEKLIMYGVTHVCAIDGFSGKIVSFLSMPIKNNIEIYANLYRPIILDYGL' A
#
# COMPACT_ATOMS: atom_id res chain seq x y z
N MET A 1 -8.97 21.97 -4.56
CA MET A 1 -7.61 22.08 -3.98
C MET A 1 -7.69 21.59 -2.54
N ASN A 2 -6.92 20.57 -2.16
CA ASN A 2 -7.00 20.01 -0.80
C ASN A 2 -6.41 21.04 0.18
N PRO A 3 -7.19 21.60 1.13
CA PRO A 3 -6.78 22.76 1.93
C PRO A 3 -5.77 22.42 3.03
N VAL A 4 -5.50 21.13 3.26
CA VAL A 4 -4.56 20.67 4.29
C VAL A 4 -3.21 20.36 3.64
N PRO A 5 -2.11 21.02 4.06
CA PRO A 5 -0.78 20.74 3.56
C PRO A 5 -0.39 19.27 3.80
N TYR A 6 0.12 18.62 2.77
CA TYR A 6 0.57 17.24 2.87
C TYR A 6 1.89 17.16 3.68
N ARG A 7 1.81 16.73 4.94
CA ARG A 7 2.97 16.58 5.84
C ARG A 7 3.37 15.12 6.07
N ALA A 8 4.50 14.65 5.53
CA ALA A 8 5.06 13.32 5.80
C ALA A 8 6.29 13.44 6.69
N ASP A 9 6.20 13.05 7.96
CA ASP A 9 7.29 13.27 8.92
C ASP A 9 8.50 12.34 8.68
N TYR A 10 8.29 11.12 8.16
CA TYR A 10 9.35 10.13 7.92
C TYR A 10 9.03 9.22 6.71
N PHE A 11 10.05 8.52 6.21
CA PHE A 11 9.90 7.50 5.17
C PHE A 11 8.94 6.39 5.62
N GLY A 12 7.99 6.01 4.75
CA GLY A 12 6.98 4.99 5.01
C GLY A 12 5.72 5.47 5.75
N HIS A 13 5.66 6.72 6.22
CA HIS A 13 4.45 7.26 6.86
C HIS A 13 3.33 7.60 5.87
N LYS A 14 3.66 7.78 4.60
CA LYS A 14 2.68 8.07 3.56
C LYS A 14 3.00 7.34 2.27
N LEU A 15 1.93 6.91 1.61
CA LEU A 15 1.95 6.34 0.28
C LEU A 15 1.30 7.36 -0.67
N HIS A 16 2.06 7.84 -1.65
CA HIS A 16 1.53 8.71 -2.71
C HIS A 16 1.20 7.87 -3.94
N LEU A 17 -0.09 7.72 -4.24
CA LEU A 17 -0.59 7.01 -5.43
C LEU A 17 -1.14 8.04 -6.41
N ASP A 18 -0.26 8.58 -7.25
CA ASP A 18 -0.54 9.69 -8.18
C ASP A 18 -1.64 9.37 -9.20
N GLN A 19 -1.98 8.09 -9.37
CA GLN A 19 -2.96 7.60 -10.35
C GLN A 19 -4.33 7.23 -9.75
N ASN A 20 -4.57 7.45 -8.45
CA ASN A 20 -5.80 6.97 -7.80
C ASN A 20 -7.09 7.45 -8.49
N GLU A 21 -7.14 8.71 -8.95
CA GLU A 21 -8.31 9.25 -9.69
C GLU A 21 -8.55 8.58 -11.05
N LYS A 22 -7.50 8.07 -11.71
CA LYS A 22 -7.63 7.34 -12.98
C LYS A 22 -7.93 5.85 -12.75
N LEU A 23 -7.31 5.26 -11.74
CA LEU A 23 -7.45 3.84 -11.40
C LEU A 23 -8.80 3.51 -10.77
N ILE A 24 -9.46 4.47 -10.12
CA ILE A 24 -10.82 4.29 -9.58
C ILE A 24 -11.83 3.96 -10.70
N MET A 25 -11.61 4.46 -11.92
CA MET A 25 -12.46 4.17 -13.07
C MET A 25 -12.38 2.71 -13.51
N TYR A 26 -11.30 2.00 -13.18
CA TYR A 26 -11.03 0.63 -13.59
C TYR A 26 -11.27 -0.40 -12.47
N GLY A 27 -11.79 0.02 -11.31
CA GLY A 27 -12.10 -0.89 -10.20
C GLY A 27 -10.87 -1.51 -9.53
N VAL A 28 -9.75 -0.78 -9.48
CA VAL A 28 -8.49 -1.28 -8.92
C VAL A 28 -8.58 -1.47 -7.40
N THR A 29 -7.98 -2.55 -6.92
CA THR A 29 -7.78 -2.85 -5.49
C THR A 29 -6.35 -2.49 -5.10
N HIS A 30 -6.22 -1.60 -4.11
CA HIS A 30 -4.95 -1.31 -3.45
C HIS A 30 -4.90 -2.01 -2.09
N VAL A 31 -3.84 -2.78 -1.84
CA VAL A 31 -3.59 -3.44 -0.56
C VAL A 31 -2.34 -2.85 0.04
N CYS A 32 -2.44 -2.29 1.25
CA CYS A 32 -1.33 -1.68 1.97
C CYS A 32 -1.04 -2.52 3.22
N ALA A 33 0.20 -2.98 3.36
CA ALA A 33 0.69 -3.61 4.58
C ALA A 33 1.25 -2.52 5.50
N ILE A 34 0.70 -2.45 6.72
CA ILE A 34 1.06 -1.45 7.72
C ILE A 34 1.58 -2.20 8.95
N ASP A 35 2.75 -1.82 9.42
CA ASP A 35 3.28 -2.32 10.69
C ASP A 35 2.44 -1.77 11.86
N GLY A 36 1.90 -2.67 12.67
CA GLY A 36 1.05 -2.32 13.81
C GLY A 36 1.79 -1.61 14.94
N PHE A 37 3.11 -1.78 15.06
CA PHE A 37 3.89 -1.12 16.11
C PHE A 37 4.30 0.30 15.70
N SER A 38 4.97 0.45 14.55
CA SER A 38 5.47 1.76 14.10
C SER A 38 4.47 2.58 13.29
N GLY A 39 3.36 1.98 12.83
CA GLY A 39 2.40 2.63 11.93
C GLY A 39 2.92 2.87 10.51
N LYS A 40 4.11 2.34 10.18
CA LYS A 40 4.72 2.52 8.86
C LYS A 40 4.10 1.59 7.83
N ILE A 41 3.94 2.11 6.61
CA ILE A 41 3.60 1.31 5.44
C ILE A 41 4.85 0.54 5.03
N VAL A 42 4.84 -0.77 5.22
CA VAL A 42 5.97 -1.66 4.93
C VAL A 42 5.95 -2.16 3.49
N SER A 43 4.77 -2.25 2.87
CA SER A 43 4.62 -2.64 1.48
C SER A 43 3.23 -2.27 0.94
N PHE A 44 3.08 -2.22 -0.38
CA PHE A 44 1.81 -2.00 -1.05
C PHE A 44 1.73 -2.76 -2.37
N LEU A 45 0.52 -3.10 -2.78
CA LEU A 45 0.23 -3.80 -4.03
C LEU A 45 -1.03 -3.22 -4.68
N SER A 46 -1.00 -3.12 -6.00
CA SER A 46 -2.13 -2.64 -6.81
C SER A 46 -2.52 -3.73 -7.81
N MET A 47 -3.81 -4.07 -7.87
CA MET A 47 -4.31 -5.13 -8.77
C MET A 47 -5.71 -4.81 -9.29
N PRO A 48 -6.08 -5.30 -10.49
CA PRO A 48 -7.39 -5.02 -11.08
C PRO A 48 -8.56 -5.68 -10.33
N ILE A 49 -8.34 -6.85 -9.71
CA ILE A 49 -9.36 -7.57 -8.94
C ILE A 49 -8.71 -8.10 -7.66
N LYS A 50 -9.41 -8.02 -6.53
CA LYS A 50 -8.96 -8.60 -5.26
C LYS A 50 -8.79 -10.11 -5.41
N ASN A 51 -7.55 -10.58 -5.34
CA ASN A 51 -7.21 -11.99 -5.35
C ASN A 51 -6.28 -12.33 -4.17
N ASN A 52 -6.76 -13.17 -3.26
CA ASN A 52 -6.02 -13.53 -2.05
C ASN A 52 -4.71 -14.29 -2.33
N ILE A 53 -4.66 -15.06 -3.42
CA ILE A 53 -3.45 -15.80 -3.81
C ILE A 53 -2.38 -14.81 -4.26
N GLU A 54 -2.75 -13.84 -5.10
CA GLU A 54 -1.84 -12.78 -5.57
C GLU A 54 -1.38 -11.87 -4.43
N ILE A 55 -2.28 -11.56 -3.49
CA ILE A 55 -1.93 -10.81 -2.28
C ILE A 55 -0.91 -11.60 -1.45
N TYR A 56 -1.13 -12.89 -1.24
CA TYR A 56 -0.18 -13.70 -0.48
C TYR A 56 1.17 -13.81 -1.18
N ALA A 57 1.16 -14.12 -2.48
CA ALA A 57 2.37 -14.37 -3.26
C ALA A 57 3.25 -13.12 -3.43
N ASN A 58 2.63 -11.96 -3.67
CA ASN A 58 3.36 -10.74 -4.03
C ASN A 58 3.46 -9.71 -2.89
N LEU A 59 2.66 -9.82 -1.84
CA LEU A 59 2.71 -8.92 -0.67
C LEU A 59 3.23 -9.66 0.57
N TYR A 60 2.49 -10.65 1.07
CA TYR A 60 2.83 -11.27 2.36
C TYR A 60 4.08 -12.13 2.32
N ARG A 61 4.24 -12.98 1.29
CA ARG A 61 5.38 -13.90 1.18
C ARG A 61 6.72 -13.15 1.12
N PRO A 62 6.91 -12.10 0.30
CA PRO A 62 8.14 -11.31 0.32
C PRO A 62 8.38 -10.64 1.67
N ILE A 63 7.33 -10.06 2.29
CA ILE A 63 7.46 -9.40 3.60
C ILE A 63 7.96 -10.37 4.68
N ILE A 64 7.41 -11.60 4.71
CA ILE A 64 7.83 -12.62 5.67
C ILE A 64 9.29 -13.05 5.41
N LEU A 65 9.67 -13.24 4.14
CA LEU A 65 11.02 -13.67 3.78
C LEU A 65 12.08 -12.58 4.05
N ASP A 66 11.76 -11.32 3.78
CA ASP A 66 12.70 -10.20 3.88
C ASP A 66 12.80 -9.64 5.31
N TYR A 67 11.69 -9.60 6.04
CA TYR A 67 11.60 -8.92 7.35
C TYR A 67 11.32 -9.86 8.53
N GLY A 68 11.07 -11.16 8.29
CA GLY A 68 10.95 -12.17 9.34
C GLY A 68 9.79 -11.96 10.32
N LEU A 69 8.67 -11.42 9.82
CA LEU A 69 7.42 -11.24 10.56
C LEU A 69 6.92 -12.54 11.21
#